data_AF-A0A9W4UUU7-F1
#
_entry.id   AF-A0A9W4UUU7-F1
#
_cell.length_a   1.000
_cell.length_b   1.000
_cell.length_c   1.000
_cell.angle_alpha   90.00
_cell.angle_beta   90.00
_cell.angle_gamma   90.00
#
_symmetry.space_group_name_H-M   'P 1'
#
loop_
_entity.id
_entity.type
_entity.pdbx_description
1 polymer ?
#
loop_
_entity_poly.entity_id
_entity_poly.type
_entity_poly.pdbx_seq_one_letter_code
_entity_poly.pdbx_strand_id
1 'polypeptide(L)'
;MKSGVYLNDDMLAQVCKHNVTRFPYEIGRLAQDVAGGLVVTLPSEKDLRNPETGPLLKKYLAGRKGVDVENRMRILRLIENMTLGRNAVGYLTESMHGAGSPQAQRIQIQRQMQLGYKKGLARKLAGIPGDGEDPPENSEYFERVFKC
;
A
#
# COMPACT_ATOMS: atom_id res chain seq x y z
N MET A 1 5.46 -24.86 25.37
CA MET A 1 6.43 -25.69 24.61
C MET A 1 6.83 -24.88 23.38
N LYS A 2 8.12 -24.64 23.12
CA LYS A 2 8.55 -23.97 21.87
C LYS A 2 8.38 -24.97 20.73
N SER A 3 7.60 -24.64 19.70
CA SER A 3 7.25 -25.55 18.61
C SER A 3 8.34 -25.72 17.54
N GLY A 4 9.42 -24.92 17.61
CA GLY A 4 10.49 -24.92 16.60
C GLY A 4 10.20 -24.05 15.37
N VAL A 5 8.99 -23.50 15.23
CA VAL A 5 8.64 -22.58 14.14
C VAL A 5 9.24 -21.20 14.37
N TYR A 6 9.66 -20.55 13.30
CA TYR A 6 10.04 -19.13 13.31
C TYR A 6 8.80 -18.26 13.13
N LEU A 7 8.75 -17.15 13.87
CA LEU A 7 7.75 -16.10 13.72
C LEU A 7 8.48 -14.80 13.38
N ASN A 8 7.92 -14.02 12.44
CA ASN A 8 8.46 -12.70 12.10
C ASN A 8 8.30 -11.71 13.27
N ASP A 9 9.04 -10.60 13.24
CA ASP A 9 8.84 -9.52 14.20
C ASP A 9 7.47 -8.87 13.99
N ASP A 10 6.65 -8.85 15.04
CA ASP A 10 5.26 -8.38 14.96
C ASP A 10 5.18 -6.87 14.73
N MET A 11 5.94 -6.06 15.48
CA MET A 11 6.00 -4.60 15.32
C MET A 11 6.33 -4.21 13.88
N LEU A 12 7.37 -4.83 13.29
CA LEU A 12 7.74 -4.57 11.89
C LEU A 12 6.65 -5.02 10.90
N ALA A 13 5.93 -6.11 11.20
CA ALA A 13 4.77 -6.53 10.40
C ALA A 13 3.64 -5.50 10.45
N GLN A 14 3.36 -4.91 11.61
CA GLN A 14 2.36 -3.86 11.76
C GLN A 14 2.76 -2.61 10.95
N VAL A 15 4.03 -2.22 10.97
CA VAL A 15 4.56 -1.10 10.16
C VAL A 15 4.36 -1.39 8.66
N CYS A 16 4.68 -2.60 8.22
CA CYS A 16 4.46 -3.04 6.84
C CYS A 16 2.98 -2.89 6.45
N LYS A 17 2.07 -3.54 7.18
CA LYS A 17 0.64 -3.52 6.84
C LYS A 17 0.05 -2.11 6.90
N HIS A 18 0.45 -1.28 7.88
CA HIS A 18 -0.08 0.07 8.01
C HIS A 18 0.37 1.02 6.88
N ASN A 19 1.52 0.76 6.26
CA ASN A 19 1.93 1.44 5.01
C ASN A 19 1.19 0.91 3.79
N VAL A 20 0.93 -0.40 3.74
CA VAL A 20 0.11 -1.05 2.68
C VAL A 20 -1.32 -0.48 2.66
N THR A 21 -1.87 -0.03 3.77
CA THR A 21 -3.21 0.61 3.77
C THR A 21 -3.22 2.00 3.12
N ARG A 22 -2.06 2.53 2.68
CA ARG A 22 -1.90 3.91 2.19
C ARG A 22 -1.30 3.94 0.79
N PHE A 23 -0.12 3.35 0.62
CA PHE A 23 0.68 3.55 -0.60
C PHE A 23 0.03 3.02 -1.89
N PRO A 24 -0.70 1.89 -1.92
CA PRO A 24 -1.39 1.43 -3.13
C PRO A 24 -2.37 2.48 -3.70
N TYR A 25 -3.02 3.27 -2.83
CA TYR A 25 -3.92 4.34 -3.27
C TYR A 25 -3.16 5.46 -3.98
N GLU A 26 -2.02 5.90 -3.43
CA GLU A 26 -1.21 6.94 -4.06
C GLU A 26 -0.53 6.45 -5.34
N ILE A 27 -0.07 5.19 -5.36
CA ILE A 27 0.46 4.56 -6.57
C ILE A 27 -0.63 4.51 -7.66
N GLY A 28 -1.85 4.11 -7.30
CA GLY A 28 -2.99 4.11 -8.21
C GLY A 28 -3.32 5.50 -8.74
N ARG A 29 -3.31 6.52 -7.87
CA ARG A 29 -3.53 7.93 -8.25
C ARG A 29 -2.49 8.41 -9.25
N LEU A 30 -1.20 8.17 -8.99
CA LEU A 30 -0.10 8.55 -9.89
C LEU A 30 -0.16 7.80 -11.22
N ALA A 31 -0.55 6.52 -11.21
CA ALA A 31 -0.71 5.75 -12.44
C ALA A 31 -1.82 6.32 -13.34
N GLN A 32 -2.94 6.78 -12.75
CA GLN A 32 -4.02 7.44 -13.50
C GLN A 32 -3.59 8.81 -14.06
N ASP A 33 -2.86 9.60 -13.28
CA ASP A 33 -2.30 10.89 -13.70
C ASP A 33 -1.40 10.73 -14.94
N VAL A 34 -0.44 9.80 -14.87
CA VAL A 34 0.49 9.50 -15.98
C VAL A 34 -0.24 8.91 -17.20
N ALA A 35 -1.27 8.09 -17.01
CA ALA A 35 -2.03 7.49 -18.10
C ALA A 35 -2.88 8.51 -18.88
N GLY A 36 -3.37 9.54 -18.19
CA GLY A 36 -4.28 10.54 -18.72
C GLY A 36 -5.72 10.03 -18.89
N GLY A 37 -6.62 10.94 -19.27
CA GLY A 37 -8.07 10.71 -19.23
C GLY A 37 -8.59 9.54 -20.07
N LEU A 38 -7.84 9.08 -21.07
CA LEU A 38 -8.25 7.95 -21.90
C LEU A 38 -8.36 6.65 -21.09
N VAL A 39 -7.73 6.54 -19.91
CA VAL A 39 -7.86 5.39 -19.01
C VAL A 39 -9.30 5.12 -18.56
N VAL A 40 -10.18 6.14 -18.57
CA VAL A 40 -11.61 6.02 -18.18
C VAL A 40 -12.60 6.36 -19.29
N THR A 41 -12.13 6.86 -20.44
CA THR A 41 -13.00 7.21 -21.58
C THR A 41 -12.72 6.37 -22.83
N LEU A 42 -11.91 5.30 -22.71
CA LEU A 42 -11.57 4.45 -23.84
C LEU A 42 -12.82 3.72 -24.36
N PRO A 43 -13.07 3.67 -25.69
CA PRO A 43 -14.13 2.86 -26.28
C PRO A 43 -13.93 1.36 -26.03
N SER A 44 -14.97 0.57 -26.28
CA SER A 44 -14.91 -0.88 -26.06
C SER A 44 -14.06 -1.56 -27.14
N GLU A 45 -13.63 -2.80 -26.86
CA GLU A 45 -13.00 -3.61 -27.90
C GLU A 45 -13.96 -3.89 -29.07
N LYS A 46 -15.27 -4.00 -28.81
CA LYS A 46 -16.26 -4.17 -29.88
C LYS A 46 -16.24 -3.00 -30.87
N ASP A 47 -16.08 -1.78 -30.39
CA ASP A 47 -15.91 -0.60 -31.24
C ASP A 47 -14.61 -0.63 -32.02
N LEU A 48 -13.51 -1.12 -31.41
CA LEU A 48 -12.24 -1.29 -32.12
C LEU A 48 -12.32 -2.33 -33.26
N ARG A 49 -13.13 -3.39 -33.09
CA ARG A 49 -13.33 -4.44 -34.10
C ARG A 49 -14.41 -4.11 -35.14
N ASN A 50 -15.22 -3.07 -34.90
CA ASN A 50 -16.26 -2.66 -35.83
C ASN A 50 -15.63 -2.09 -37.14
N PRO A 51 -16.14 -2.46 -38.32
CA PRO A 51 -15.56 -2.06 -39.61
C PRO A 51 -15.64 -0.54 -39.89
N GLU A 52 -16.59 0.16 -39.28
CA GLU A 52 -16.78 1.61 -39.45
C GLU A 52 -16.00 2.41 -38.40
N THR A 53 -16.16 2.08 -37.11
CA THR A 53 -15.51 2.83 -36.02
C THR A 53 -14.07 2.40 -35.78
N GLY A 54 -13.71 1.15 -36.03
CA GLY A 54 -12.36 0.61 -35.83
C GLY A 54 -11.25 1.38 -36.57
N PRO A 55 -11.37 1.65 -37.89
CA PRO A 55 -10.42 2.48 -38.62
C PRO A 55 -10.30 3.90 -38.05
N LEU A 56 -11.40 4.49 -37.58
CA LEU A 56 -11.41 5.81 -36.94
C LEU A 56 -10.65 5.79 -35.63
N LEU A 57 -10.88 4.77 -34.79
CA LEU A 57 -10.17 4.62 -33.51
C LEU A 57 -8.66 4.40 -33.73
N LYS A 58 -8.27 3.56 -34.70
CA LYS A 58 -6.86 3.36 -35.08
C LYS A 58 -6.19 4.65 -35.54
N LYS A 59 -6.93 5.55 -36.19
CA LYS A 59 -6.42 6.87 -36.62
C LYS A 59 -6.32 7.85 -35.44
N TYR A 60 -7.39 8.03 -34.66
CA TYR A 60 -7.49 9.12 -33.68
C TYR A 60 -6.94 8.77 -32.29
N LEU A 61 -6.79 7.49 -31.96
CA LEU A 61 -6.18 7.06 -30.69
C LEU A 61 -4.68 6.77 -30.83
N ALA A 62 -4.08 7.11 -31.98
CA ALA A 62 -2.66 6.97 -32.23
C ALA A 62 -1.82 7.75 -31.21
N GLY A 63 -0.77 7.10 -30.70
CA GLY A 63 0.26 7.76 -29.88
C GLY A 63 1.39 8.30 -30.75
N ARG A 64 2.62 8.28 -30.21
CA ARG A 64 3.81 8.57 -31.02
C ARG A 64 3.94 7.61 -32.20
N LYS A 65 4.61 8.04 -33.27
CA LYS A 65 4.90 7.20 -34.45
C LYS A 65 5.52 5.85 -34.04
N GLY A 66 5.03 4.78 -34.65
CA GLY A 66 5.51 3.41 -34.43
C GLY A 66 4.88 2.68 -33.24
N VAL A 67 3.95 3.30 -32.50
CA VAL A 67 3.18 2.62 -31.45
C VAL A 67 1.89 2.06 -32.04
N ASP A 68 1.67 0.77 -31.84
CA ASP A 68 0.40 0.13 -32.19
C ASP A 68 -0.72 0.57 -31.22
N VAL A 69 -1.87 0.91 -31.80
CA VAL A 69 -3.02 1.44 -31.04
C VAL A 69 -3.62 0.39 -30.11
N GLU A 70 -3.66 -0.87 -30.54
CA GLU A 70 -4.22 -1.93 -29.71
C GLU A 70 -3.35 -2.17 -28.47
N ASN A 71 -2.02 -2.14 -28.61
CA ASN A 71 -1.11 -2.20 -27.47
C ASN A 71 -1.31 -1.03 -26.49
N ARG A 72 -1.50 0.20 -27.01
CA ARG A 72 -1.83 1.37 -26.19
C ARG A 72 -3.16 1.20 -25.45
N MET A 73 -4.17 0.62 -26.11
CA MET A 73 -5.46 0.31 -25.48
C MET A 73 -5.33 -0.75 -24.37
N ARG A 74 -4.54 -1.81 -24.61
CA ARG A 74 -4.32 -2.89 -23.62
C ARG A 74 -3.65 -2.37 -22.34
N ILE A 75 -2.64 -1.51 -22.44
CA ILE A 75 -1.99 -0.98 -21.24
C ILE A 75 -2.91 -0.03 -20.45
N LEU A 76 -3.73 0.78 -21.14
CA LEU A 76 -4.74 1.62 -20.49
C LEU A 76 -5.77 0.77 -19.73
N ARG A 77 -6.26 -0.33 -20.35
CA ARG A 77 -7.18 -1.27 -19.69
C ARG A 77 -6.55 -1.99 -18.51
N LEU A 78 -5.25 -2.29 -18.55
CA LEU A 78 -4.55 -2.85 -17.39
C LEU A 78 -4.52 -1.87 -16.22
N ILE A 79 -4.20 -0.60 -16.47
CA ILE A 79 -4.19 0.46 -15.44
C ILE A 79 -5.60 0.67 -14.87
N GLU A 80 -6.62 0.77 -15.72
CA GLU A 80 -8.02 0.85 -15.30
C GLU A 80 -8.38 -0.35 -14.41
N ASN A 81 -8.06 -1.58 -14.83
CA ASN A 81 -8.41 -2.78 -14.07
C ASN A 81 -7.75 -2.84 -12.68
N MET A 82 -6.52 -2.37 -12.56
CA MET A 82 -5.78 -2.36 -11.28
C MET A 82 -6.17 -1.20 -10.36
N THR A 83 -6.74 -0.11 -10.89
CA THR A 83 -7.04 1.10 -10.10
C THR A 83 -8.52 1.37 -9.89
N LEU A 84 -9.40 0.81 -10.73
CA LEU A 84 -10.86 0.95 -10.64
C LEU A 84 -11.60 -0.38 -10.84
N GLY A 85 -11.05 -1.28 -11.65
CA GLY A 85 -11.70 -2.52 -12.06
C GLY A 85 -11.54 -3.69 -11.09
N ARG A 86 -11.55 -4.91 -11.64
CA ARG A 86 -11.64 -6.14 -10.84
C ARG A 86 -10.44 -6.33 -9.91
N ASN A 87 -9.25 -5.99 -10.38
CA ASN A 87 -8.03 -6.16 -9.58
C ASN A 87 -7.86 -5.04 -8.55
N ALA A 88 -8.52 -3.89 -8.71
CA ALA A 88 -8.52 -2.81 -7.72
C ALA A 88 -9.14 -3.24 -6.38
N VAL A 89 -10.05 -4.22 -6.40
CA VAL A 89 -10.61 -4.82 -5.18
C VAL A 89 -9.50 -5.40 -4.30
N GLY A 90 -8.58 -6.17 -4.88
CA GLY A 90 -7.42 -6.70 -4.17
C GLY A 90 -6.37 -5.63 -3.92
N TYR A 91 -5.98 -4.91 -4.97
CA TYR A 91 -4.87 -3.98 -4.88
C TYR A 91 -5.12 -2.82 -3.89
N LEU A 92 -6.35 -2.32 -3.80
CA LEU A 92 -6.72 -1.20 -2.93
C LEU A 92 -7.47 -1.67 -1.67
N THR A 93 -8.64 -2.30 -1.82
CA THR A 93 -9.53 -2.57 -0.68
C THR A 93 -9.03 -3.73 0.19
N GLU A 94 -8.46 -4.79 -0.39
CA GLU A 94 -7.80 -5.84 0.40
C GLU A 94 -6.54 -5.28 1.09
N SER A 95 -5.74 -4.46 0.39
CA SER A 95 -4.64 -3.71 1.01
C SER A 95 -5.09 -2.84 2.20
N MET A 96 -6.32 -2.33 2.20
CA MET A 96 -6.91 -1.58 3.33
C MET A 96 -7.37 -2.48 4.48
N HIS A 97 -7.99 -3.63 4.20
CA HIS A 97 -8.74 -4.39 5.23
C HIS A 97 -8.22 -5.81 5.52
N GLY A 98 -7.43 -6.40 4.63
CA GLY A 98 -6.82 -7.72 4.83
C GLY A 98 -5.96 -7.77 6.09
N ALA A 99 -6.05 -8.85 6.86
CA ALA A 99 -5.40 -8.98 8.18
C ALA A 99 -5.78 -7.87 9.21
N GLY A 100 -6.89 -7.17 8.98
CA GLY A 100 -7.43 -6.14 9.88
C GLY A 100 -7.36 -4.73 9.29
N SER A 101 -8.38 -3.92 9.56
CA SER A 101 -8.44 -2.50 9.17
C SER A 101 -7.35 -1.67 9.87
N PRO A 102 -7.01 -0.46 9.37
CA PRO A 102 -5.88 0.34 9.84
C PRO A 102 -5.76 0.54 11.35
N GLN A 103 -6.91 0.63 12.03
CA GLN A 103 -6.96 0.81 13.49
C GLN A 103 -6.46 -0.42 14.25
N ALA A 104 -6.61 -1.64 13.69
CA ALA A 104 -6.08 -2.86 14.28
C ALA A 104 -4.54 -2.80 14.41
N GLN A 105 -3.85 -2.35 13.35
CA GLN A 105 -2.39 -2.21 13.40
C GLN A 105 -1.97 -1.09 14.37
N ARG A 106 -2.71 0.03 14.43
CA ARG A 106 -2.41 1.12 15.39
C ARG A 106 -2.51 0.64 16.85
N ILE A 107 -3.52 -0.17 17.15
CA ILE A 107 -3.67 -0.79 18.48
C ILE A 107 -2.49 -1.74 18.75
N GLN A 108 -2.09 -2.60 17.81
CA GLN A 108 -0.95 -3.51 18.01
C GLN A 108 0.38 -2.78 18.19
N ILE A 109 0.61 -1.72 17.41
CA ILE A 109 1.78 -0.83 17.57
C ILE A 109 1.75 -0.21 18.97
N GLN A 110 0.61 0.33 19.41
CA GLN A 110 0.49 0.92 20.74
C GLN A 110 0.85 -0.06 21.87
N ARG A 111 0.50 -1.35 21.72
CA ARG A 111 0.83 -2.39 22.71
C ARG A 111 2.31 -2.73 22.79
N GLN A 112 3.11 -2.41 21.76
CA GLN A 112 4.50 -2.84 21.62
C GLN A 112 5.50 -1.68 21.50
N MET A 113 5.04 -0.44 21.39
CA MET A 113 5.90 0.71 21.07
C MET A 113 6.76 1.22 22.24
N GLN A 114 6.65 0.60 23.43
CA GLN A 114 7.49 0.85 24.61
C GLN A 114 7.60 2.35 24.95
N LEU A 115 6.47 2.97 25.31
CA LEU A 115 6.41 4.41 25.62
C LEU A 115 7.18 4.74 26.89
N GLY A 116 7.05 3.92 27.93
CA GLY A 116 7.74 4.13 29.20
C GLY A 116 9.26 4.11 29.01
N TYR A 117 9.76 3.10 28.32
CA TYR A 117 11.16 3.00 27.94
C TYR A 117 11.66 4.25 27.21
N LYS A 118 10.92 4.71 26.18
CA LYS A 118 11.27 5.92 25.41
C LYS A 118 11.20 7.19 26.26
N LYS A 119 10.23 7.32 27.17
CA LYS A 119 10.16 8.44 28.13
C LYS A 119 11.37 8.44 29.04
N GLY A 120 11.83 7.28 29.51
CA GLY A 120 13.04 7.14 30.31
C GLY A 120 14.29 7.65 29.58
N LEU A 121 14.44 7.29 28.30
CA LEU A 121 15.52 7.80 27.46
C LEU A 121 15.47 9.33 27.32
N ALA A 122 14.28 9.90 27.07
CA ALA A 122 14.10 11.35 26.93
C ALA A 122 14.41 12.08 28.25
N ARG A 123 13.90 11.60 29.39
CA ARG A 123 14.16 12.18 30.73
C ARG A 123 15.66 12.18 31.04
N LYS A 124 16.35 11.08 30.76
CA LYS A 124 17.81 10.96 30.95
C LYS A 124 18.58 12.00 30.16
N LEU A 125 18.24 12.20 28.88
CA LEU A 125 18.89 13.22 28.04
C LEU A 125 18.59 14.65 28.48
N ALA A 126 17.38 14.88 29.03
CA ALA A 126 16.96 16.20 29.51
C ALA A 126 17.42 16.54 30.94
N GLY A 127 18.11 15.62 31.64
CA GLY A 127 18.53 15.82 33.03
C GLY A 127 17.37 15.83 34.04
N ILE A 128 16.21 15.28 33.67
CA ILE A 128 15.03 15.21 34.54
C ILE A 128 15.15 13.97 35.45
N PRO A 129 15.16 14.14 36.79
CA PRO A 129 15.18 13.01 37.72
C PRO A 129 13.91 12.15 37.57
N GLY A 130 14.05 10.83 37.71
CA GLY A 130 12.93 9.89 37.56
C GLY A 130 11.91 10.07 38.67
N ASP A 131 10.70 10.51 38.30
CA ASP A 131 9.61 10.90 39.21
C ASP A 131 8.47 9.86 39.32
N GLY A 132 8.70 8.63 38.83
CA GLY A 132 7.75 7.51 38.97
C GLY A 132 8.00 6.44 37.93
N GLU A 133 7.88 5.17 38.35
CA GLU A 133 7.94 4.02 37.44
C GLU A 133 6.80 4.12 36.41
N ASP A 134 7.15 4.05 35.14
CA ASP A 134 6.15 3.91 34.09
C ASP A 134 5.42 2.56 34.27
N PRO A 135 4.12 2.46 33.94
CA PRO A 135 3.38 1.22 34.05
C PRO A 135 4.07 0.08 33.29
N PRO A 136 3.94 -1.18 33.75
CA PRO A 136 4.53 -2.31 33.07
C PRO A 136 4.03 -2.41 31.63
N GLU A 137 4.97 -2.43 30.69
CA GLU A 137 4.72 -2.52 29.24
C GLU A 137 5.45 -3.73 28.63
N ASN A 138 5.01 -4.18 27.47
CA ASN A 138 5.69 -5.25 26.75
C ASN A 138 7.08 -4.78 26.30
N SER A 139 8.14 -5.49 26.71
CA SER A 139 9.55 -5.13 26.45
C SER A 139 10.19 -5.86 25.25
N GLU A 140 9.49 -6.81 24.64
CA GLU A 140 10.11 -7.79 23.74
C GLU A 140 10.65 -7.18 22.44
N TYR A 141 10.09 -6.07 21.96
CA TYR A 141 10.52 -5.48 20.69
C TYR A 141 11.97 -4.99 20.76
N PHE A 142 12.32 -4.15 21.74
CA PHE A 142 13.71 -3.71 21.89
C PHE A 142 14.66 -4.84 22.28
N GLU A 143 14.20 -5.86 23.00
CA GLU A 143 15.00 -7.06 23.27
C GLU A 143 15.39 -7.78 21.96
N ARG A 144 14.48 -7.86 20.98
CA ARG A 144 14.78 -8.42 19.66
C ARG A 144 15.66 -7.50 18.81
N VAL A 145 15.43 -6.19 18.86
CA VAL A 145 16.21 -5.19 18.10
C VAL A 145 17.68 -5.19 18.51
N PHE A 146 17.95 -5.26 19.81
CA PHE A 146 19.31 -5.20 20.36
C PHE A 146 19.88 -6.58 20.71
N LYS A 147 19.29 -7.66 20.17
CA LYS A 147 19.81 -9.01 20.35
C LYS A 147 21.14 -9.15 19.60
N CYS A 148 22.23 -9.32 20.34
CA CYS A 148 23.56 -9.65 19.82
C CYS A 148 23.81 -11.16 19.86
#